data_AF-G0UFM5-F1
#
_entry.id   AF-G0UFM5-F1
#
_cell.length_a   1.000
_cell.length_b   1.000
_cell.length_c   1.000
_cell.angle_alpha   90.00
_cell.angle_beta   90.00
_cell.angle_gamma   90.00
#
_symmetry.space_group_name_H-M   'P 1'
#
loop_
_entity.id
_entity.type
_entity.pdbx_description
1 polymer ?
#
loop_
_entity_poly.entity_id
_entity_poly.type
_entity_poly.pdbx_seq_one_letter_code
_entity_poly.pdbx_strand_id
1 'polypeptide(L)'
;MGIGQTTDYLSDLTADNRATVTWVVERIGRAYWHYFMRELPEEQKQAIKALIGPVLIRLCYFPPYDIQPLPDVDFQMQTYPIHTAFTKQVIHMFTHRFDYSEEQLMEMLFNPLLSTFIKVFTVADIFPTITVTIDLIDMPALENYLTQMVSQWDTLNIKITNELTEDTDFYLSNVMISQQIPGFAWQTIPEWSERLALRQKMIDLTMRRFYKL
;
A
#
# COMPACT_ATOMS: atom_id res chain seq x y z
N MET A 1 -32.63 3.88 8.25
CA MET A 1 -32.40 5.03 9.14
C MET A 1 -31.31 5.87 8.50
N GLY A 2 -31.66 7.04 7.98
CA GLY A 2 -30.74 7.91 7.25
C GLY A 2 -29.79 8.58 8.22
N ILE A 3 -28.50 8.30 8.08
CA ILE A 3 -27.42 9.03 8.74
C ILE A 3 -27.35 10.38 8.02
N GLY A 4 -27.52 11.47 8.78
CA GLY A 4 -27.68 12.83 8.26
C GLY A 4 -26.57 13.22 7.28
N GLN A 5 -26.92 14.12 6.36
CA GLN A 5 -25.98 14.70 5.40
C GLN A 5 -24.77 15.29 6.16
N THR A 6 -23.66 14.57 6.14
CA THR A 6 -22.35 14.91 6.73
C THR A 6 -21.60 15.93 5.88
N THR A 7 -22.30 16.95 5.39
CA THR A 7 -21.65 18.11 4.78
C THR A 7 -21.40 19.12 5.88
N ASP A 8 -20.14 19.19 6.30
CA ASP A 8 -19.48 20.38 6.86
C ASP A 8 -19.13 20.42 8.37
N TYR A 9 -18.86 19.29 9.02
CA TYR A 9 -18.25 19.32 10.38
C TYR A 9 -16.85 19.97 10.40
N LEU A 10 -16.18 20.07 9.25
CA LEU A 10 -14.86 20.67 9.11
C LEU A 10 -14.90 22.21 9.15
N SER A 11 -16.03 22.84 8.80
CA SER A 11 -16.17 24.31 8.85
C SER A 11 -16.38 24.82 10.28
N ASP A 12 -16.96 24.00 11.16
CA ASP A 12 -17.21 24.29 12.58
C ASP A 12 -16.01 24.01 13.51
N LEU A 13 -14.85 23.64 12.95
CA LEU A 13 -13.64 23.42 13.73
C LEU A 13 -13.09 24.72 14.32
N THR A 14 -12.66 24.65 15.59
CA THR A 14 -11.79 25.66 16.20
C THR A 14 -10.57 25.90 15.32
N ALA A 15 -10.00 27.10 15.40
CA ALA A 15 -8.81 27.47 14.64
C ALA A 15 -7.66 26.45 14.85
N ASP A 16 -7.51 25.97 16.08
CA ASP A 16 -6.49 24.99 16.47
C ASP A 16 -6.71 23.62 15.82
N ASN A 17 -7.94 23.11 15.80
CA ASN A 17 -8.24 21.83 15.14
C ASN A 17 -8.01 21.90 13.63
N ARG A 18 -8.41 23.02 13.01
CA ARG A 18 -8.18 23.26 11.58
C ARG A 18 -6.69 23.29 11.27
N ALA A 19 -5.89 23.94 12.12
CA ALA A 19 -4.44 23.98 11.99
C ALA A 19 -3.82 22.57 12.13
N THR A 20 -4.28 21.75 13.08
CA THR A 20 -3.81 20.37 13.25
C THR A 20 -4.11 19.50 12.04
N VAL A 21 -5.35 19.52 11.53
CA VAL A 21 -5.75 18.74 10.36
C VAL A 21 -4.96 19.17 9.13
N THR A 22 -4.82 20.48 8.88
CA THR A 22 -4.01 21.00 7.77
C THR A 22 -2.56 20.56 7.89
N TRP A 23 -1.95 20.68 9.08
CA TRP A 23 -0.58 20.26 9.32
C TRP A 23 -0.36 18.78 9.01
N VAL A 24 -1.30 17.91 9.42
CA VAL A 24 -1.23 16.47 9.15
C VAL A 24 -1.29 16.20 7.64
N VAL A 25 -2.25 16.80 6.93
CA VAL A 25 -2.38 16.60 5.48
C VAL A 25 -1.14 17.09 4.73
N GLU A 26 -0.56 18.23 5.14
CA GLU A 26 0.70 18.71 4.55
C GLU A 26 1.89 17.78 4.84
N ARG A 27 1.97 17.20 6.04
CA ARG A 27 3.01 16.23 6.38
C ARG A 27 2.87 14.95 5.57
N ILE A 28 1.65 14.46 5.40
CA ILE A 28 1.36 13.33 4.51
C ILE A 28 1.77 13.67 3.08
N GLY A 29 1.46 14.87 2.58
CA GLY A 29 1.88 15.33 1.26
C GLY A 29 3.40 15.38 1.08
N ARG A 30 4.14 15.84 2.10
CA ARG A 30 5.61 15.84 2.09
C ARG A 30 6.19 14.42 2.12
N ALA A 31 5.62 13.53 2.95
CA ALA A 31 6.02 12.13 2.97
C ALA A 31 5.75 11.48 1.61
N TYR A 32 4.58 11.72 1.02
CA TYR A 32 4.20 11.22 -0.29
C TYR A 32 5.21 11.66 -1.37
N TRP A 33 5.57 12.95 -1.39
CA TRP A 33 6.61 13.44 -2.30
C TRP A 33 7.97 12.78 -2.07
N HIS A 34 8.38 12.61 -0.82
CA HIS A 34 9.66 11.99 -0.49
C HIS A 34 9.76 10.55 -0.99
N TYR A 35 8.71 9.75 -0.79
CA TYR A 35 8.74 8.32 -1.12
C TYR A 35 8.35 8.00 -2.58
N PHE A 36 7.54 8.85 -3.22
CA PHE A 36 7.01 8.58 -4.56
C PHE A 36 7.46 9.58 -5.62
N MET A 37 8.25 10.60 -5.24
CA MET A 37 8.76 11.65 -6.13
C MET A 37 7.67 12.34 -6.95
N ARG A 38 6.47 12.44 -6.37
CA ARG A 38 5.27 13.02 -6.99
C ARG A 38 4.58 13.95 -6.01
N GLU A 39 4.01 15.04 -6.52
CA GLU A 39 3.15 15.87 -5.69
C GLU A 39 1.81 15.18 -5.45
N LEU A 40 1.37 15.19 -4.20
CA LEU A 40 0.07 14.66 -3.83
C LEU A 40 -1.05 15.55 -4.43
N PRO A 41 -1.91 15.04 -5.32
CA PRO A 41 -2.97 15.82 -5.95
C PRO A 41 -3.91 16.45 -4.93
N GLU A 42 -4.45 17.62 -5.25
CA GLU A 42 -5.33 18.35 -4.32
C GLU A 42 -6.61 17.57 -3.99
N GLU A 43 -7.17 16.86 -4.97
CA GLU A 43 -8.31 15.95 -4.75
C GLU A 43 -7.99 14.88 -3.69
N GLN A 44 -6.81 14.26 -3.78
CA GLN A 44 -6.37 13.26 -2.81
C GLN A 44 -6.12 13.88 -1.43
N LYS A 45 -5.57 15.10 -1.35
CA LYS A 45 -5.44 15.84 -0.08
C LYS A 45 -6.80 16.10 0.58
N GLN A 46 -7.79 16.54 -0.20
CA GLN A 46 -9.15 16.76 0.33
C GLN A 46 -9.82 15.46 0.77
N ALA A 47 -9.62 14.36 0.02
CA ALA A 47 -10.11 13.04 0.41
C ALA A 47 -9.47 12.56 1.73
N ILE A 48 -8.15 12.67 1.87
CA ILE A 48 -7.43 12.35 3.11
C ILE A 48 -7.97 13.20 4.26
N LYS A 49 -8.08 14.52 4.06
CA LYS A 49 -8.61 15.45 5.05
C LYS A 49 -10.00 15.03 5.56
N ALA A 50 -10.90 14.66 4.65
CA ALA A 50 -12.25 14.24 4.99
C ALA A 50 -12.28 12.91 5.76
N LEU A 51 -11.41 11.95 5.40
CA LEU A 51 -11.36 10.62 5.99
C LEU A 51 -10.67 10.59 7.36
N ILE A 52 -9.54 11.29 7.50
CA ILE A 52 -8.74 11.28 8.74
C ILE A 52 -9.13 12.39 9.72
N GLY A 53 -9.74 13.48 9.23
CA GLY A 53 -10.16 14.63 10.01
C GLY A 53 -10.88 14.28 11.31
N PRO A 54 -11.93 13.44 11.32
CA PRO A 54 -12.68 13.11 12.54
C PRO A 54 -11.82 12.41 13.58
N VAL A 55 -10.90 11.54 13.14
CA VAL A 55 -9.99 10.81 14.02
C VAL A 55 -9.00 11.77 14.67
N LEU A 56 -8.40 12.67 13.89
CA LEU A 56 -7.47 13.67 14.42
C LEU A 56 -8.14 14.61 15.43
N ILE A 57 -9.37 15.03 15.14
CA ILE A 57 -10.14 15.87 16.07
C ILE A 57 -10.42 15.10 17.36
N ARG A 58 -10.85 13.84 17.26
CA ARG A 58 -11.09 12.99 18.43
C ARG A 58 -9.84 12.89 19.31
N LEU A 59 -8.66 12.75 18.72
CA LEU A 59 -7.39 12.70 19.46
C LEU A 59 -7.05 13.98 20.23
N CYS A 60 -7.56 15.13 19.79
CA CYS A 60 -7.33 16.40 20.47
C CYS A 60 -8.21 16.57 21.73
N TYR A 61 -9.34 15.86 21.81
CA TYR A 61 -10.32 16.05 22.89
C TYR A 61 -10.51 14.84 23.80
N PHE A 62 -10.20 13.64 23.32
CA PHE A 62 -10.41 12.40 24.07
C PHE A 62 -9.08 11.68 24.23
N PRO A 63 -8.71 11.28 25.46
CA PRO A 63 -7.54 10.44 25.67
C PRO A 63 -7.73 9.09 24.95
N PRO A 64 -6.64 8.40 24.59
CA PRO A 64 -6.71 7.03 24.10
C PRO A 64 -7.54 6.19 25.06
N TYR A 65 -8.58 5.53 24.56
CA TYR A 65 -9.26 4.50 25.31
C TYR A 65 -8.37 3.24 25.31
N ASP A 66 -8.15 2.64 26.47
CA ASP A 66 -7.27 1.49 26.75
C ASP A 66 -7.60 0.17 26.00
N ILE A 67 -8.39 0.18 24.93
CA ILE A 67 -8.94 -1.04 24.31
C ILE A 67 -9.03 -0.92 22.79
N GLN A 68 -7.92 -0.61 22.12
CA GLN A 68 -7.77 -1.01 20.72
C GLN A 68 -6.75 -2.13 20.65
N PRO A 69 -7.08 -3.29 20.03
CA PRO A 69 -6.08 -4.32 19.81
C PRO A 69 -4.97 -3.74 18.94
N LEU A 70 -3.73 -4.05 19.29
CA LEU A 70 -2.56 -3.72 18.48
C LEU A 70 -2.82 -4.15 17.03
N PRO A 71 -2.52 -3.30 16.05
CA PRO A 71 -2.70 -3.66 14.65
C PRO A 71 -1.81 -4.85 14.31
N ASP A 72 -2.38 -5.83 13.59
CA ASP A 72 -1.61 -6.95 13.02
C ASP A 72 -0.80 -6.46 11.82
N VAL A 73 0.30 -5.77 12.10
CA VAL A 73 1.17 -5.14 11.09
C VAL A 73 1.74 -6.17 10.13
N ASP A 74 2.03 -7.39 10.60
CA ASP A 74 2.62 -8.45 9.78
C ASP A 74 1.61 -8.93 8.72
N PHE A 75 0.36 -9.16 9.11
CA PHE A 75 -0.71 -9.48 8.17
C PHE A 75 -0.95 -8.35 7.15
N GLN A 76 -0.96 -7.09 7.62
CA GLN A 76 -1.16 -5.94 6.73
C GLN A 76 0.01 -5.74 5.77
N MET A 77 1.25 -6.03 6.19
CA MET A 77 2.42 -5.97 5.31
C MET A 77 2.36 -7.02 4.19
N GLN A 78 1.81 -8.21 4.46
CA GLN A 78 1.61 -9.23 3.43
C GLN A 78 0.47 -8.90 2.46
N THR A 79 -0.49 -8.09 2.90
CA THR A 79 -1.68 -7.76 2.12
C THR A 79 -1.48 -6.47 1.32
N TYR A 80 -1.05 -5.39 1.97
CA TYR A 80 -0.82 -4.05 1.43
C TYR A 80 0.59 -3.53 1.81
N PRO A 81 1.66 -4.06 1.20
CA PRO A 81 3.03 -3.82 1.69
C PRO A 81 3.42 -2.35 1.67
N ILE A 82 3.22 -1.63 0.55
CA ILE A 82 3.61 -0.22 0.44
C ILE A 82 2.71 0.69 1.27
N HIS A 83 1.39 0.47 1.27
CA HIS A 83 0.50 1.26 2.14
C HIS A 83 0.84 1.06 3.61
N THR A 84 1.15 -0.16 4.03
CA THR A 84 1.55 -0.47 5.40
C THR A 84 2.88 0.20 5.76
N ALA A 85 3.89 0.06 4.92
CA ALA A 85 5.19 0.69 5.12
C ALA A 85 5.07 2.22 5.18
N PHE A 86 4.35 2.82 4.24
CA PHE A 86 4.09 4.26 4.21
C PHE A 86 3.31 4.74 5.44
N THR A 87 2.31 3.99 5.90
CA THR A 87 1.54 4.30 7.11
C THR A 87 2.44 4.39 8.34
N LYS A 88 3.32 3.41 8.53
CA LYS A 88 4.28 3.42 9.64
C LYS A 88 5.18 4.66 9.60
N GLN A 89 5.69 5.00 8.42
CA GLN A 89 6.56 6.17 8.24
C GLN A 89 5.83 7.49 8.55
N VAL A 90 4.58 7.62 8.10
CA VAL A 90 3.74 8.79 8.41
C VAL A 90 3.48 8.91 9.91
N ILE A 91 3.18 7.81 10.59
CA ILE A 91 2.93 7.81 12.05
C ILE A 91 4.20 8.20 12.82
N HIS A 92 5.34 7.66 12.43
CA HIS A 92 6.63 8.03 13.03
C HIS A 92 6.88 9.55 12.93
N MET A 93 6.52 10.19 11.82
CA MET A 93 6.64 11.66 11.66
C MET A 93 5.72 12.47 12.59
N PHE A 94 4.66 11.86 13.13
CA PHE A 94 3.69 12.54 14.00
C PHE A 94 4.12 12.55 15.47
N THR A 95 5.05 11.69 15.87
CA THR A 95 5.58 11.58 17.24
C THR A 95 6.14 12.91 17.78
N HIS A 96 6.59 13.81 16.91
CA HIS A 96 7.10 15.13 17.29
C HIS A 96 6.03 16.20 17.51
N ARG A 97 4.79 15.96 17.10
CA ARG A 97 3.70 16.97 17.13
C ARG A 97 2.66 16.69 18.18
N PHE A 98 2.43 15.41 18.47
CA PHE A 98 1.49 14.97 19.50
C PHE A 98 2.25 14.49 20.72
N ASP A 99 1.72 14.74 21.91
CA ASP A 99 2.30 14.30 23.19
C ASP A 99 2.03 12.81 23.47
N TYR A 100 2.16 11.97 22.44
CA TYR A 100 1.96 10.52 22.50
C TYR A 100 3.23 9.80 22.02
N SER A 101 3.53 8.66 22.63
CA SER A 101 4.57 7.77 22.14
C SER A 101 4.22 7.20 20.76
N GLU A 102 5.23 6.71 20.03
CA GLU A 102 5.01 6.07 18.72
C GLU A 102 4.06 4.87 18.81
N GLU A 103 4.18 4.06 19.87
CA GLU A 103 3.29 2.92 20.13
C GLU A 103 1.83 3.35 20.28
N GLN A 104 1.58 4.38 21.09
CA GLN A 104 0.23 4.94 21.26
C GLN A 104 -0.32 5.51 19.95
N LEU A 105 0.50 6.19 19.15
CA LEU A 105 0.08 6.69 17.84
C LEU A 105 -0.19 5.54 16.86
N MET A 106 0.58 4.46 16.90
CA MET A 106 0.35 3.26 16.10
C MET A 106 -1.01 2.63 16.44
N GLU A 107 -1.34 2.47 17.72
CA GLU A 107 -2.64 1.95 18.15
C GLU A 107 -3.80 2.82 17.64
N MET A 108 -3.66 4.15 17.75
CA MET A 108 -4.74 5.08 17.44
C MET A 108 -4.92 5.40 15.96
N LEU A 109 -3.82 5.46 15.20
CA LEU A 109 -3.81 6.03 13.85
C LEU A 109 -3.52 5.01 12.75
N PHE A 110 -2.95 3.84 13.06
CA PHE A 110 -2.54 2.89 12.02
C PHE A 110 -3.71 2.43 11.15
N ASN A 111 -4.76 1.86 11.73
CA ASN A 111 -5.91 1.37 10.95
C ASN A 111 -6.63 2.50 10.20
N PRO A 112 -6.91 3.67 10.81
CA PRO A 112 -7.49 4.81 10.09
C PRO A 112 -6.65 5.32 8.92
N LEU A 113 -5.33 5.47 9.10
CA LEU A 113 -4.43 5.94 8.04
C LEU A 113 -4.27 4.90 6.95
N LEU A 114 -4.06 3.63 7.30
CA LEU A 114 -3.94 2.54 6.34
C LEU A 114 -5.20 2.45 5.46
N SER A 115 -6.38 2.47 6.09
CA SER A 115 -7.65 2.44 5.36
C SER A 115 -7.82 3.66 4.45
N THR A 116 -7.40 4.84 4.92
CA THR A 116 -7.43 6.07 4.13
C THR A 116 -6.50 5.96 2.92
N PHE A 117 -5.28 5.47 3.11
CA PHE A 117 -4.30 5.34 2.03
C PHE A 117 -4.66 4.26 1.02
N ILE A 118 -5.22 3.13 1.46
CA ILE A 118 -5.75 2.10 0.54
C ILE A 118 -6.86 2.68 -0.35
N LYS A 119 -7.72 3.54 0.22
CA LYS A 119 -8.82 4.16 -0.51
C LYS A 119 -8.36 5.26 -1.47
N VAL A 120 -7.38 6.06 -1.08
CA VAL A 120 -6.99 7.28 -1.82
C VAL A 120 -5.87 7.02 -2.82
N PHE A 121 -4.92 6.13 -2.51
CA PHE A 121 -3.76 5.88 -3.36
C PHE A 121 -3.97 4.62 -4.18
N THR A 122 -3.97 4.78 -5.50
CA THR A 122 -4.01 3.62 -6.39
C THR A 122 -2.65 2.93 -6.41
N VAL A 123 -2.65 1.63 -6.70
CA VAL A 123 -1.43 0.82 -6.74
C VAL A 123 -0.47 1.33 -7.81
N ALA A 124 -0.98 1.75 -8.97
CA ALA A 124 -0.17 2.34 -10.03
C ALA A 124 0.50 3.67 -9.65
N ASP A 125 -0.06 4.40 -8.67
CA ASP A 125 0.50 5.68 -8.24
C ASP A 125 1.71 5.52 -7.31
N ILE A 126 1.69 4.49 -6.45
CA ILE A 126 2.62 4.38 -5.32
C ILE A 126 3.49 3.12 -5.34
N PHE A 127 3.13 2.08 -6.09
CA PHE A 127 3.91 0.85 -6.17
C PHE A 127 4.82 0.89 -7.41
N PRO A 128 6.12 0.61 -7.25
CA PRO A 128 6.99 0.34 -8.37
C PRO A 128 6.43 -0.81 -9.23
N THR A 129 6.43 -0.64 -10.55
CA THR A 129 5.98 -1.68 -11.47
C THR A 129 6.86 -2.93 -11.35
N ILE A 130 6.26 -4.12 -11.38
CA ILE A 130 6.92 -5.41 -11.54
C ILE A 130 6.58 -5.95 -12.92
N THR A 131 7.59 -6.22 -13.75
CA THR A 131 7.38 -6.82 -15.07
C THR A 131 7.49 -8.34 -14.97
N VAL A 132 6.42 -9.05 -15.30
CA VAL A 132 6.37 -10.51 -15.30
C VAL A 132 6.17 -11.02 -16.71
N THR A 133 7.15 -11.75 -17.24
CA THR A 133 7.01 -12.43 -18.54
C THR A 133 6.38 -13.80 -18.31
N ILE A 134 5.30 -14.12 -19.03
CA ILE A 134 4.66 -15.43 -19.00
C ILE A 134 4.67 -15.96 -20.44
N ASP A 135 5.46 -17.01 -20.67
CA ASP A 135 5.65 -17.61 -21.99
C ASP A 135 5.83 -19.13 -21.85
N LEU A 136 4.82 -19.89 -22.29
CA LEU A 136 4.81 -21.35 -22.19
C LEU A 136 4.73 -21.99 -23.57
N ILE A 137 5.63 -22.95 -23.81
CA ILE A 137 5.67 -23.71 -25.07
C ILE A 137 4.60 -24.79 -25.04
N ASP A 138 3.70 -24.82 -26.03
CA ASP A 138 2.67 -25.84 -26.24
C ASP A 138 1.71 -26.06 -25.04
N MET A 139 1.59 -25.09 -24.12
CA MET A 139 0.76 -25.20 -22.92
C MET A 139 -0.15 -23.97 -22.69
N PRO A 140 -1.01 -23.58 -23.67
CA PRO A 140 -1.80 -22.36 -23.61
C PRO A 140 -2.82 -22.33 -22.45
N ALA A 141 -3.31 -23.49 -22.00
CA ALA A 141 -4.22 -23.56 -20.86
C ALA A 141 -3.52 -23.19 -19.54
N LEU A 142 -2.27 -23.65 -19.36
CA LEU A 142 -1.47 -23.32 -18.18
C LEU A 142 -1.02 -21.85 -18.23
N GLU A 143 -0.66 -21.34 -19.41
CA GLU A 143 -0.31 -19.92 -19.61
C GLU A 143 -1.46 -19.00 -19.20
N ASN A 144 -2.68 -19.29 -19.65
CA ASN A 144 -3.88 -18.55 -19.28
C ASN A 144 -4.12 -18.60 -17.77
N TYR A 145 -3.95 -19.78 -17.15
CA TYR A 145 -4.08 -19.94 -15.69
C TYR A 145 -3.08 -19.07 -14.94
N LEU A 146 -1.80 -19.10 -15.32
CA LEU A 146 -0.75 -18.33 -14.66
C LEU A 146 -0.97 -16.82 -14.83
N THR A 147 -1.39 -16.40 -16.02
CA THR A 147 -1.74 -15.00 -16.31
C THR A 147 -2.88 -14.53 -15.40
N GLN A 148 -3.95 -15.31 -15.27
CA GLN A 148 -5.08 -15.00 -14.38
C GLN A 148 -4.65 -14.96 -12.91
N MET A 149 -3.86 -15.95 -12.46
CA MET A 149 -3.35 -16.03 -11.10
C MET A 149 -2.52 -14.80 -10.72
N VAL A 150 -1.58 -14.40 -11.58
CA VAL A 150 -0.73 -13.22 -11.33
C VAL A 150 -1.55 -11.93 -11.38
N SER A 151 -2.54 -11.85 -12.28
CA SER A 151 -3.43 -10.69 -12.41
C SER A 151 -4.33 -10.47 -11.18
N GLN A 152 -4.57 -11.50 -10.36
CA GLN A 152 -5.37 -11.39 -9.13
C GLN A 152 -4.61 -10.77 -7.96
N TRP A 153 -3.32 -10.48 -8.09
CA TRP A 153 -2.53 -9.84 -7.05
C TRP A 153 -2.66 -8.32 -7.11
N ASP A 154 -3.89 -7.83 -6.92
CA ASP A 154 -4.30 -6.43 -7.07
C ASP A 154 -3.49 -5.44 -6.22
N THR A 155 -2.82 -5.92 -5.16
CA THR A 155 -1.98 -5.11 -4.27
C THR A 155 -0.52 -4.99 -4.72
N LEU A 156 -0.21 -5.47 -5.93
CA LEU A 156 1.08 -5.32 -6.60
C LEU A 156 0.86 -4.63 -7.95
N ASN A 157 1.76 -3.72 -8.34
CA ASN A 157 1.70 -3.06 -9.65
C ASN A 157 2.35 -3.95 -10.70
N ILE A 158 1.63 -4.96 -11.20
CA ILE A 158 2.18 -5.97 -12.11
C ILE A 158 1.86 -5.62 -13.56
N LYS A 159 2.90 -5.64 -14.41
CA LYS A 159 2.78 -5.62 -15.86
C LYS A 159 3.13 -7.01 -16.40
N ILE A 160 2.16 -7.67 -17.01
CA ILE A 160 2.37 -8.97 -17.66
C ILE A 160 2.78 -8.75 -19.12
N THR A 161 3.80 -9.48 -19.59
CA THR A 161 4.24 -9.51 -20.98
C THR A 161 4.45 -10.96 -21.43
N ASN A 162 4.49 -11.18 -22.75
CA ASN A 162 4.85 -12.46 -23.37
C ASN A 162 6.28 -12.46 -23.94
N GLU A 163 6.97 -11.32 -23.90
CA GLU A 163 8.34 -11.17 -24.38
C GLU A 163 9.28 -11.04 -23.19
N LEU A 164 10.35 -11.85 -23.20
CA LEU A 164 11.43 -11.77 -22.22
C LEU A 164 12.39 -10.65 -22.63
N THR A 165 12.51 -9.61 -21.79
CA THR A 165 13.40 -8.48 -22.03
C THR A 165 14.31 -8.22 -20.83
N GLU A 166 15.23 -7.28 -20.96
CA GLU A 166 16.10 -6.85 -19.85
C GLU A 166 15.32 -6.20 -18.70
N ASP A 167 14.11 -5.69 -18.98
CA ASP A 167 13.21 -5.08 -17.99
C ASP A 167 12.36 -6.11 -17.24
N THR A 168 12.45 -7.40 -17.60
CA THR A 168 11.71 -8.47 -16.93
C THR A 168 12.28 -8.75 -15.54
N ASP A 169 11.42 -8.68 -14.53
CA ASP A 169 11.79 -8.99 -13.13
C ASP A 169 11.68 -10.48 -12.83
N PHE A 170 10.66 -11.13 -13.39
CA PHE A 170 10.39 -12.55 -13.21
C PHE A 170 9.87 -13.14 -14.52
N TYR A 171 10.25 -14.38 -14.83
CA TYR A 171 9.60 -15.13 -15.90
C TYR A 171 8.93 -16.41 -15.40
N LEU A 172 7.77 -16.73 -15.95
CA LEU A 172 7.05 -17.99 -15.75
C LEU A 172 7.02 -18.75 -17.07
N SER A 173 7.49 -20.00 -17.05
CA SER A 173 7.54 -20.83 -18.25
C SER A 173 7.45 -22.31 -17.87
N ASN A 174 7.32 -23.21 -18.84
CA ASN A 174 7.46 -24.65 -18.67
C ASN A 174 8.91 -25.14 -18.87
N VAL A 175 9.81 -24.25 -19.29
CA VAL A 175 11.23 -24.52 -19.48
C VAL A 175 12.08 -23.39 -18.87
N MET A 176 13.37 -23.66 -18.66
CA MET A 176 14.31 -22.63 -18.24
C MET A 176 14.74 -21.78 -19.44
N ILE A 177 14.36 -20.49 -19.44
CA ILE A 177 14.64 -19.56 -20.54
C ILE A 177 15.90 -18.71 -20.27
N SER A 178 16.17 -18.36 -19.00
CA SER A 178 17.30 -17.51 -18.63
C SER A 178 17.97 -17.97 -17.33
N GLN A 179 19.29 -17.75 -17.24
CA GLN A 179 20.10 -17.94 -16.03
C GLN A 179 20.23 -16.63 -15.22
N GLN A 180 19.93 -15.49 -15.83
CA GLN A 180 20.15 -14.15 -15.26
C GLN A 180 18.89 -13.59 -14.60
N ILE A 181 17.73 -13.86 -15.21
CA ILE A 181 16.43 -13.38 -14.72
C ILE A 181 15.83 -14.48 -13.84
N PRO A 182 15.33 -14.17 -12.63
CA PRO A 182 14.66 -15.15 -11.79
C PRO A 182 13.47 -15.82 -12.50
N GLY A 183 13.57 -17.13 -12.72
CA GLY A 183 12.58 -17.93 -13.41
C GLY A 183 11.85 -18.94 -12.54
N PHE A 184 10.60 -19.22 -12.90
CA PHE A 184 9.82 -20.33 -12.34
C PHE A 184 9.37 -21.24 -13.48
N ALA A 185 9.94 -22.44 -13.50
CA ALA A 185 9.66 -23.45 -14.51
C ALA A 185 8.60 -24.44 -14.00
N TRP A 186 7.34 -24.25 -14.40
CA TRP A 186 6.21 -25.10 -14.01
C TRP A 186 5.63 -25.82 -15.22
N GLN A 187 5.60 -27.16 -15.14
CA GLN A 187 4.98 -28.02 -16.17
C GLN A 187 3.52 -28.37 -15.84
N THR A 188 3.07 -28.00 -14.65
CA THR A 188 1.72 -28.23 -14.14
C THR A 188 1.23 -26.99 -13.41
N ILE A 189 -0.04 -26.98 -13.02
CA ILE A 189 -0.56 -25.94 -12.12
C ILE A 189 0.26 -25.95 -10.83
N PRO A 190 0.85 -24.81 -10.42
CA PRO A 190 1.69 -24.74 -9.24
C PRO A 190 0.89 -24.97 -7.95
N GLU A 191 1.53 -25.62 -6.99
CA GLU A 191 0.94 -25.82 -5.67
C GLU A 191 0.74 -24.48 -4.94
N TRP A 192 -0.10 -24.48 -3.90
CA TRP A 192 -0.34 -23.28 -3.09
C TRP A 192 0.96 -22.68 -2.51
N SER A 193 1.86 -23.53 -2.02
CA SER A 193 3.17 -23.13 -1.49
C SER A 193 4.04 -22.43 -2.53
N GLU A 194 4.08 -22.93 -3.76
CA GLU A 194 4.85 -22.36 -4.86
C GLU A 194 4.29 -21.00 -5.29
N ARG A 195 2.96 -20.88 -5.35
CA ARG A 195 2.27 -19.61 -5.61
C ARG A 195 2.59 -18.56 -4.54
N LEU A 196 2.57 -18.96 -3.27
CA LEU A 196 2.95 -18.08 -2.16
C LEU A 196 4.42 -17.65 -2.24
N ALA A 197 5.33 -18.56 -2.59
CA ALA A 197 6.75 -18.24 -2.72
C ALA A 197 7.01 -17.22 -3.85
N LEU A 198 6.32 -17.35 -4.99
CA LEU A 198 6.37 -16.35 -6.07
C LEU A 198 5.85 -15.00 -5.61
N ARG A 199 4.66 -14.97 -4.99
CA ARG A 199 4.05 -13.74 -4.48
C ARG A 199 4.95 -13.05 -3.45
N GLN A 200 5.56 -13.81 -2.54
CA GLN A 200 6.49 -13.25 -1.53
C GLN A 200 7.71 -12.61 -2.19
N LYS A 201 8.31 -13.25 -3.20
CA LYS A 201 9.44 -12.67 -3.94
C LYS A 201 9.08 -11.37 -4.65
N MET A 202 7.85 -11.26 -5.18
CA MET A 202 7.36 -10.01 -5.75
C MET A 202 7.17 -8.93 -4.68
N ILE A 203 6.59 -9.26 -3.52
CA ILE A 203 6.48 -8.33 -2.39
C ILE A 203 7.86 -7.83 -1.96
N ASP A 204 8.83 -8.73 -1.80
CA ASP A 204 10.19 -8.38 -1.42
C ASP A 204 10.84 -7.43 -2.43
N LEU A 205 10.62 -7.65 -3.74
CA LEU A 205 11.11 -6.76 -4.78
C LEU A 205 10.47 -5.36 -4.70
N THR A 206 9.14 -5.29 -4.57
CA THR A 206 8.40 -4.03 -4.39
C THR A 206 8.95 -3.25 -3.21
N MET A 207 9.13 -3.91 -2.06
CA MET A 207 9.64 -3.29 -0.83
C MET A 207 11.07 -2.79 -1.00
N ARG A 208 11.94 -3.58 -1.65
CA ARG A 208 13.32 -3.17 -1.96
C ARG A 208 13.36 -1.94 -2.86
N ARG A 209 12.46 -1.85 -3.84
CA ARG A 209 12.36 -0.68 -4.72
C ARG A 209 11.86 0.55 -3.96
N PHE A 210 10.84 0.39 -3.12
CA PHE A 210 10.29 1.46 -2.30
C PHE A 210 11.32 2.10 -1.35
N TYR A 211 12.15 1.29 -0.67
CA TYR A 211 13.17 1.83 0.23
C TYR A 211 14.46 2.31 -0.46
N LYS A 212 14.58 2.14 -1.79
CA LYS A 212 15.71 2.64 -2.58
C LYS A 212 15.44 3.98 -3.26
N LEU A 213 14.18 4.43 -3.27
CA LEU A 213 13.75 5.75 -3.74
C LEU A 213 14.05 6.80 -2.67
#